data_AF-A0AAD7E6N4-F1
#
_entry.id   AF-A0AAD7E6N4-F1
#
_cell.length_a   1.000
_cell.length_b   1.000
_cell.length_c   1.000
_cell.angle_alpha   90.00
_cell.angle_beta   90.00
_cell.angle_gamma   90.00
#
_symmetry.space_group_name_H-M   'P 1'
#
loop_
_entity.id
_entity.type
_entity.pdbx_description
1 polymer ?
#
loop_
_entity_poly.entity_id
_entity_poly.type
_entity_poly.pdbx_seq_one_letter_code
_entity_poly.pdbx_strand_id
1 'polypeptide(L)'
;FLTATALWNTQWFNKPKFHLFVHIPEHIRRFGPLMLYATESSESFNLVTRLRSIHSTKHAPSLDIGSAFSHLHAVRHLVSSGYVHSDMYRNCIAPRQAGPEVLAL
;
A
#
# COMPACT_ATOMS: atom_id res chain seq x y z
N PHE A 1 -22.96 8.71 10.76
CA PHE A 1 -21.95 8.47 11.81
C PHE A 1 -21.79 9.69 12.74
N LEU A 2 -21.23 10.82 12.28
CA LEU A 2 -20.99 12.00 13.15
C LEU A 2 -22.24 12.52 13.87
N THR A 3 -23.38 12.57 13.18
CA THR A 3 -24.67 12.95 13.78
C THR A 3 -25.09 11.99 14.89
N ALA A 4 -24.89 10.68 14.71
CA ALA A 4 -25.18 9.68 15.72
C ALA A 4 -24.23 9.80 16.92
N THR A 5 -22.94 10.10 16.69
CA THR A 5 -21.96 10.37 17.75
C THR A 5 -22.34 11.61 18.57
N ALA A 6 -22.81 12.67 17.90
CA ALA A 6 -23.28 13.89 18.56
C ALA A 6 -24.55 13.68 19.39
N LEU A 7 -25.48 12.85 18.90
CA LEU A 7 -26.69 12.47 19.62
C LEU A 7 -26.39 11.56 20.82
N TRP A 8 -25.34 10.73 20.73
CA TRP A 8 -24.94 9.85 21.83
C TRP A 8 -24.32 10.64 22.99
N ASN A 9 -23.25 11.41 22.71
CA ASN A 9 -22.58 12.26 23.70
C ASN A 9 -21.60 13.23 23.01
N THR A 10 -21.72 14.52 23.27
CA THR A 10 -20.82 15.55 22.71
C THR A 10 -19.39 15.49 23.26
N GLN A 11 -19.16 14.84 24.41
CA GLN A 11 -17.82 14.63 24.97
C GLN A 11 -16.88 13.84 24.04
N TRP A 12 -17.43 13.06 23.10
CA TRP A 12 -16.62 12.37 22.09
C TRP A 12 -15.82 13.34 21.22
N PHE A 13 -16.31 14.57 21.00
CA PHE A 13 -15.61 15.59 20.23
C PHE A 13 -14.37 16.15 20.93
N ASN A 14 -14.21 15.92 22.24
CA ASN A 14 -12.99 16.29 22.98
C ASN A 14 -11.82 15.34 22.68
N LYS A 15 -12.07 14.20 22.03
CA LYS A 15 -10.99 13.27 21.66
C LYS A 15 -10.13 13.90 20.54
N PRO A 16 -8.79 13.75 20.58
CA PRO A 16 -7.88 14.35 19.59
C PRO A 16 -8.23 14.03 18.13
N LYS A 17 -8.75 12.82 17.85
CA LYS A 17 -9.17 12.42 16.50
C LYS A 17 -10.34 13.26 15.95
N PHE A 18 -11.25 13.72 16.81
CA PHE A 18 -12.36 14.57 16.41
C PHE A 18 -11.94 16.04 16.33
N HIS A 19 -10.96 16.48 17.13
CA HIS A 19 -10.38 17.81 17.01
C HIS A 19 -9.78 18.07 15.62
N LEU A 20 -9.31 17.01 14.95
CA LEU A 20 -8.80 17.10 13.58
C LEU A 20 -9.82 17.70 12.60
N PHE A 21 -11.13 17.50 12.81
CA PHE A 21 -12.19 18.04 11.93
C PHE A 21 -12.14 19.57 11.80
N VAL A 22 -11.70 20.28 12.84
CA VAL A 22 -11.54 21.75 12.82
C VAL A 22 -10.44 22.17 11.84
N HIS A 23 -9.38 21.35 11.71
CA HIS A 23 -8.21 21.63 10.90
C HIS A 23 -8.29 21.07 9.47
N ILE A 24 -9.23 20.15 9.20
CA ILE A 24 -9.40 19.52 7.89
C ILE A 24 -9.48 20.56 6.75
N PRO A 25 -10.26 21.65 6.83
CA PRO A 25 -10.33 22.64 5.74
C PRO A 25 -8.97 23.30 5.44
N GLU A 26 -8.18 23.61 6.47
CA GLU A 26 -6.84 24.14 6.31
C GLU A 26 -5.89 23.10 5.70
N HIS A 27 -5.95 21.87 6.19
CA HIS A 27 -5.13 20.77 5.66
C HIS A 27 -5.44 20.46 4.20
N ILE A 28 -6.72 20.46 3.79
CA ILE A 28 -7.09 20.22 2.39
C ILE A 28 -6.53 21.32 1.49
N ARG A 29 -6.56 22.58 1.92
CA ARG A 29 -5.99 23.70 1.15
C ARG A 29 -4.47 23.59 1.03
N ARG A 30 -3.80 23.11 2.08
CA ARG A 30 -2.34 23.04 2.14
C ARG A 30 -1.75 21.78 1.49
N PHE A 31 -2.42 20.64 1.63
CA PHE A 31 -1.89 19.32 1.28
C PHE A 31 -2.72 18.59 0.21
N GLY A 32 -3.87 19.14 -0.18
CA GLY A 32 -4.78 18.50 -1.12
C GLY A 32 -5.76 17.52 -0.46
N PRO A 33 -6.51 16.74 -1.25
CA PRO A 33 -7.58 15.88 -0.74
C PRO A 33 -7.08 14.85 0.28
N LEU A 34 -7.81 14.73 1.41
CA LEU A 34 -7.46 13.79 2.50
C LEU A 34 -7.43 12.32 2.07
N MET A 35 -8.03 11.95 0.93
CA MET A 35 -7.99 10.58 0.41
C MET A 35 -6.57 10.06 0.18
N LEU A 36 -5.61 10.93 -0.12
CA LEU A 36 -4.20 10.56 -0.28
C LEU A 36 -3.52 10.17 1.05
N TYR A 37 -4.19 10.42 2.17
CA TYR A 37 -3.74 10.07 3.53
C TYR A 37 -4.61 8.99 4.19
N ALA A 38 -5.50 8.36 3.42
CA ALA A 38 -6.30 7.26 3.93
C ALA A 38 -5.36 6.11 4.34
N THR A 39 -5.30 5.83 5.64
CA THR A 39 -4.49 4.74 6.17
C THR A 39 -5.02 3.37 5.73
N GLU A 40 -6.26 3.29 5.25
CA GLU A 40 -6.93 2.05 4.85
C GLU A 40 -6.12 1.24 3.82
N SER A 41 -5.54 1.89 2.80
CA SER A 41 -4.71 1.17 1.81
C SER A 41 -3.39 0.67 2.42
N SER A 42 -2.78 1.44 3.32
CA SER A 42 -1.57 1.02 4.04
C SER A 42 -1.87 -0.05 5.09
N GLU A 43 -3.02 0.02 5.75
CA GLU A 43 -3.48 -0.93 6.77
C GLU A 43 -3.90 -2.26 6.15
N SER A 44 -4.60 -2.22 5.02
CA SER A 44 -4.95 -3.43 4.25
C SER A 44 -3.70 -4.14 3.73
N PHE A 45 -2.62 -3.41 3.44
CA PHE A 45 -1.34 -4.01 3.07
C PHE A 45 -0.71 -4.86 4.19
N ASN A 46 -1.02 -4.57 5.46
CA ASN A 46 -0.55 -5.39 6.58
C ASN A 46 -1.05 -6.85 6.49
N LEU A 47 -2.21 -7.08 5.86
CA LEU A 47 -2.71 -8.44 5.61
C LEU A 47 -1.77 -9.21 4.68
N VAL A 48 -1.31 -8.59 3.59
CA VAL A 48 -0.39 -9.20 2.62
C VAL A 48 0.92 -9.58 3.30
N THR A 49 1.49 -8.67 4.10
CA THR A 49 2.70 -8.93 4.88
C THR A 49 2.52 -10.08 5.87
N ARG A 50 1.39 -10.12 6.59
CA ARG A 50 1.09 -11.20 7.54
C ARG A 50 0.93 -12.55 6.85
N LEU A 51 0.25 -12.61 5.71
CA LEU A 51 0.11 -13.85 4.95
C LEU A 51 1.47 -14.40 4.52
N ARG A 52 2.36 -13.53 4.01
CA ARG A 52 3.74 -13.93 3.67
C ARG A 52 4.53 -14.40 4.89
N SER A 53 4.31 -13.80 6.06
CA SER A 53 4.93 -14.26 7.30
C SER A 53 4.41 -15.61 7.79
N ILE A 54 3.09 -15.86 7.72
CA ILE A 54 2.46 -17.10 8.21
C ILE A 54 2.88 -18.30 7.36
N HIS A 55 2.97 -18.10 6.05
CA HIS A 55 3.34 -19.13 5.07
C HIS A 55 4.85 -19.23 4.79
N SER A 56 5.68 -18.47 5.51
CA SER A 56 7.14 -18.63 5.46
C SER A 56 7.56 -19.90 6.20
N THR A 57 8.69 -20.49 5.78
CA THR A 57 9.36 -21.60 6.49
C THR A 57 9.93 -21.16 7.86
N LYS A 58 9.81 -19.87 8.20
CA LYS A 58 10.19 -19.22 9.46
C LYS A 58 11.70 -19.21 9.77
N HIS A 59 12.54 -19.72 8.88
CA HIS A 59 13.99 -19.60 9.00
C HIS A 59 14.48 -18.16 8.81
N ALA A 60 13.89 -17.43 7.85
CA ALA A 60 14.15 -16.01 7.63
C ALA A 60 12.91 -15.28 7.05
N PRO A 61 11.87 -15.04 7.86
CA PRO A 61 10.61 -14.45 7.39
C PRO A 61 10.77 -13.12 6.66
N SER A 62 11.73 -12.29 7.08
CA SER A 62 11.99 -11.00 6.45
C SER A 62 12.53 -11.14 5.02
N LEU A 63 13.42 -12.12 4.77
CA LEU A 63 13.94 -12.40 3.44
C LEU A 63 12.85 -12.96 2.53
N ASP A 64 12.01 -13.86 3.06
CA ASP A 64 10.89 -14.45 2.31
C ASP A 64 9.87 -13.39 1.90
N ILE A 65 9.51 -12.49 2.83
CA ILE A 65 8.63 -11.34 2.57
C ILE A 65 9.26 -10.40 1.55
N GLY A 66 10.55 -10.08 1.69
CA GLY A 66 11.29 -9.21 0.78
C GLY A 66 11.35 -9.77 -0.65
N SER A 67 11.63 -11.07 -0.79
CA SER A 67 11.63 -11.77 -2.08
C SER A 67 10.23 -11.83 -2.70
N ALA A 68 9.20 -12.07 -1.90
CA ALA A 68 7.83 -12.04 -2.38
C ALA A 68 7.42 -10.65 -2.90
N PHE A 69 7.83 -9.57 -2.21
CA PHE A 69 7.56 -8.21 -2.66
C PHE A 69 8.38 -7.84 -3.89
N SER A 70 9.66 -8.20 -3.97
CA SER A 70 10.46 -7.94 -5.17
C SER A 70 9.82 -8.59 -6.40
N HIS A 71 9.31 -9.81 -6.26
CA HIS A 71 8.59 -10.50 -7.32
C HIS A 71 7.27 -9.80 -7.69
N LEU A 72 6.44 -9.42 -6.71
CA LEU A 72 5.19 -8.69 -6.95
C LEU A 72 5.41 -7.36 -7.66
N HIS A 73 6.45 -6.62 -7.27
CA HIS A 73 6.84 -5.37 -7.93
C HIS A 73 7.35 -5.59 -9.35
N ALA A 74 8.15 -6.63 -9.58
CA ALA A 74 8.61 -6.98 -10.92
C ALA A 74 7.44 -7.34 -11.85
N VAL A 75 6.47 -8.12 -11.37
CA VAL A 75 5.25 -8.45 -12.15
C VAL A 75 4.47 -7.19 -12.47
N ARG A 76 4.23 -6.31 -11.49
CA ARG A 76 3.53 -5.03 -11.72
C ARG A 76 4.26 -4.19 -12.77
N HIS A 77 5.58 -4.08 -12.67
CA HIS A 77 6.41 -3.34 -13.61
C HIS A 77 6.27 -3.88 -15.04
N LEU A 78 6.32 -5.21 -15.21
CA LEU A 78 6.17 -5.87 -16.51
C LEU A 78 4.76 -5.65 -17.11
N VAL A 79 3.70 -5.76 -16.30
CA VAL A 79 2.31 -5.53 -16.75
C VAL A 79 2.10 -4.07 -17.12
N SER A 80 2.76 -3.13 -16.44
CA SER A 80 2.79 -1.70 -16.80
C SER A 80 3.69 -1.40 -18.01
N SER A 81 3.93 -2.37 -18.89
CA SER A 81 4.81 -2.26 -20.07
C SER A 81 6.29 -1.97 -19.78
N GLY A 82 6.75 -2.15 -18.54
CA GLY A 82 8.13 -1.95 -18.15
C GLY A 82 9.07 -3.08 -18.59
N TYR A 83 10.36 -2.79 -18.67
CA TYR A 83 11.41 -3.76 -18.98
C TYR A 83 12.22 -4.16 -17.73
N VAL A 84 12.60 -5.44 -17.67
CA VAL A 84 13.51 -5.98 -16.66
C VAL A 84 14.86 -6.30 -17.31
N HIS A 85 15.93 -5.78 -16.73
CA HIS A 85 17.31 -5.92 -17.24
C HIS A 85 18.25 -6.68 -16.30
N SER A 86 17.77 -7.09 -15.13
CA SER A 86 18.58 -7.80 -14.14
C SER A 86 17.84 -8.99 -13.54
N ASP A 87 18.58 -10.05 -13.20
CA ASP A 87 18.05 -11.18 -12.45
C ASP A 87 18.03 -10.93 -10.93
N MET A 88 17.57 -11.93 -10.17
CA MET A 88 17.53 -11.92 -8.69
C MET A 88 18.91 -11.77 -8.03
N TYR A 89 19.99 -12.11 -8.74
CA TYR A 89 21.37 -12.01 -8.29
C TYR A 89 22.07 -10.74 -8.80
N ARG A 90 21.32 -9.82 -9.42
CA ARG A 90 21.80 -8.57 -10.06
C ARG A 90 22.72 -8.80 -11.25
N ASN A 91 22.65 -9.95 -11.90
CA ASN A 91 23.32 -10.16 -13.18
C ASN A 91 22.55 -9.45 -14.29
N CYS A 92 23.26 -8.88 -15.25
CA CYS A 92 22.65 -8.27 -16.43
C CYS A 92 22.02 -9.37 -17.30
N ILE A 93 20.74 -9.23 -17.62
CA ILE A 93 20.02 -10.11 -18.53
C ILE A 93 19.52 -9.31 -19.75
N ALA A 94 19.33 -9.99 -20.87
CA ALA A 94 18.64 -9.41 -22.02
C ALA A 94 17.29 -8.81 -21.57
N PRO A 95 16.90 -7.63 -22.07
CA PRO A 95 15.68 -6.96 -21.66
C PRO A 95 14.47 -7.87 -21.85
N ARG A 96 13.69 -8.06 -20.77
CA ARG A 96 12.45 -8.84 -20.80
C ARG A 96 11.25 -7.93 -20.53
N GLN A 97 10.16 -8.18 -21.22
CA GLN A 97 8.87 -7.50 -21.08
C GLN A 97 7.76 -8.55 -20.96
N ALA A 98 6.56 -8.12 -20.53
CA ALA A 98 5.37 -8.94 -20.64
C ALA A 98 5.06 -9.31 -22.10
N GLY A 99 4.41 -10.45 -22.31
CA GLY A 99 4.02 -10.91 -23.65
C GLY A 99 2.96 -9.98 -24.29
N PRO A 100 2.79 -10.07 -25.62
CA PRO A 100 1.92 -9.16 -26.37
C PRO A 100 0.46 -9.20 -25.89
N GLU A 101 -0.04 -10.34 -25.44
CA GLU A 101 -1.39 -10.48 -24.89
C GLU A 101 -1.60 -9.67 -23.60
N VAL A 102 -0.57 -9.60 -22.74
CA VAL A 102 -0.65 -8.85 -21.48
C VAL A 102 -0.50 -7.35 -21.72
N LEU A 103 0.27 -6.96 -22.74
CA LEU A 103 0.46 -5.55 -23.13
C LEU A 103 -0.76 -4.97 -23.86
N ALA A 104 -1.64 -5.82 -24.38
CA ALA A 104 -2.86 -5.42 -25.09
C ALA A 104 -4.07 -5.22 -24.17
N LEU A 105 -3.94 -5.49 -22.87
CA LEU A 105 -4.96 -5.22 -21.84
C LEU A 105 -4.97 -3.75 -21.42
#